data_AF-A0A9W8CT74-F1
#
_entry.id   AF-A0A9W8CT74-F1
#
_cell.length_a   1.000
_cell.length_b   1.000
_cell.length_c   1.000
_cell.angle_alpha   90.00
_cell.angle_beta   90.00
_cell.angle_gamma   90.00
#
_symmetry.space_group_name_H-M   'P 1'
#
loop_
_entity.id
_entity.type
_entity.pdbx_description
1 polymer ?
#
loop_
_entity_poly.entity_id
_entity_poly.type
_entity_poly.pdbx_seq_one_letter_code
_entity_poly.pdbx_strand_id
1 'polypeptide(L)'
;MNEILSKHISLLQLEGIPNLAPKAAQFFDQLCKRITDPKNKAMLLCRQAVAIQLACEILSIEFNEVAASSISAVSSRTYLMCVQEARVALGLNRNITLEELDVQFGPPRGVIEACRDMLAEFKVKLVATMPASVSRSINWNDSVYIVGVFSVVCKYMKKRIAGKAKLLALSSKTDDGSDYSA
;
A
#
# COMPACT_ATOMS: atom_id res chain seq x y z
N MET A 1 12.41 -25.73 4.88
CA MET A 1 11.98 -24.38 5.31
C MET A 1 13.23 -23.50 5.29
N ASN A 2 13.18 -22.31 4.70
CA ASN A 2 14.36 -21.48 4.50
C ASN A 2 14.90 -21.00 5.87
N GLU A 3 16.06 -21.52 6.32
CA GLU A 3 16.63 -21.24 7.66
C GLU A 3 16.79 -19.73 7.95
N ILE A 4 16.98 -18.95 6.89
CA ILE A 4 17.10 -17.50 6.99
C ILE A 4 15.75 -16.87 7.36
N LEU A 5 14.65 -17.38 6.81
CA LEU A 5 13.31 -16.86 7.05
C LEU A 5 12.84 -17.18 8.47
N SER A 6 13.13 -18.39 8.97
CA SER A 6 12.85 -18.75 10.37
C SER A 6 13.62 -17.86 11.35
N LYS A 7 14.90 -17.58 11.08
CA LYS A 7 15.69 -16.65 11.90
C LYS A 7 15.09 -15.24 11.94
N HIS A 8 14.56 -14.73 10.83
CA HIS A 8 13.92 -13.40 10.80
C HIS A 8 12.59 -13.39 11.55
N ILE A 9 11.81 -14.47 11.48
CA ILE A 9 10.58 -14.64 12.26
C ILE A 9 10.89 -14.61 13.77
N SER A 10 11.95 -15.32 14.19
CA SER A 10 12.44 -15.29 15.57
C SER A 10 12.88 -13.89 16.02
N LEU A 11 13.66 -13.18 15.18
CA LEU A 11 14.13 -11.83 15.49
C LEU A 11 12.99 -10.81 15.60
N LEU A 12 11.90 -11.02 14.86
CA LEU A 12 10.69 -10.20 14.92
C LEU A 12 9.72 -10.62 16.00
N GLN A 13 10.05 -11.65 16.80
CA GLN A 13 9.20 -12.18 17.87
C GLN A 13 7.83 -12.68 17.37
N LEU A 14 7.79 -13.22 16.14
CA LEU A 14 6.58 -13.71 15.49
C LEU A 14 6.47 -15.25 15.53
N GLU A 15 7.15 -15.88 16.48
CA GLU A 15 7.13 -17.34 16.65
C GLU A 15 5.78 -17.84 17.16
N GLY A 16 5.41 -19.08 16.81
CA GLY A 16 4.18 -19.72 17.27
C GLY A 16 2.90 -19.25 16.56
N ILE A 17 2.97 -18.25 15.67
CA ILE A 17 1.81 -17.81 14.90
C ILE A 17 1.46 -18.86 13.82
N PRO A 18 0.21 -19.38 13.81
CA PRO A 18 -0.20 -20.37 12.83
C PRO A 18 -0.20 -19.77 11.42
N ASN A 19 0.24 -20.56 10.44
CA ASN A 19 0.26 -20.22 9.01
C ASN A 19 1.17 -19.05 8.58
N LEU A 20 1.86 -18.36 9.51
CA LEU A 20 2.76 -17.26 9.15
C LEU A 20 3.97 -17.73 8.35
N ALA A 21 4.73 -18.70 8.87
CA ALA A 21 5.92 -19.23 8.22
C ALA A 21 5.67 -19.77 6.79
N PRO A 22 4.65 -20.62 6.53
CA PRO A 22 4.37 -21.07 5.16
C PRO A 22 3.91 -19.93 4.25
N LYS A 23 3.17 -18.94 4.78
CA LYS A 23 2.71 -17.79 3.99
C LYS A 23 3.84 -16.84 3.62
N ALA A 24 4.73 -16.53 4.57
CA ALA A 24 5.93 -15.74 4.34
C ALA A 24 6.88 -16.43 3.36
N ALA A 25 7.04 -17.76 3.44
CA ALA A 25 7.81 -18.52 2.46
C ALA A 25 7.21 -18.42 1.04
N GLN A 26 5.88 -18.52 0.91
CA GLN A 26 5.19 -18.33 -0.36
C GLN A 26 5.48 -16.95 -0.98
N PHE A 27 5.39 -15.88 -0.18
CA PHE A 27 5.69 -14.54 -0.66
C PHE A 27 7.16 -14.35 -1.02
N PHE A 28 8.07 -14.89 -0.21
CA PHE A 28 9.50 -14.85 -0.49
C PHE A 28 9.83 -15.48 -1.85
N ASP A 29 9.27 -16.67 -2.13
CA ASP A 29 9.47 -17.36 -3.42
C ASP A 29 8.92 -16.55 -4.59
N GLN A 30 7.76 -15.91 -4.41
CA GLN A 30 7.17 -15.05 -5.45
C GLN A 30 8.00 -13.79 -5.69
N LEU A 31 8.53 -13.16 -4.64
CA LEU A 31 9.41 -12.00 -4.76
C LEU A 31 10.71 -12.35 -5.48
N CYS A 32 11.31 -13.50 -5.16
CA CYS A 32 12.51 -13.98 -5.86
C CYS A 32 12.27 -14.22 -7.36
N LYS A 33 11.06 -14.61 -7.75
CA LYS A 33 10.69 -14.85 -9.16
C LYS A 33 10.36 -13.57 -9.91
N ARG A 34 9.72 -12.60 -9.26
CA ARG A 34 9.21 -11.37 -9.90
C ARG A 34 10.17 -10.19 -9.84
N ILE A 35 11.03 -10.13 -8.83
CA ILE A 35 12.02 -9.07 -8.65
C ILE A 35 13.41 -9.68 -8.78
N THR A 36 13.84 -9.83 -10.03
CA THR A 36 15.11 -10.48 -10.39
C THR A 36 16.20 -9.49 -10.75
N ASP A 37 15.92 -8.19 -10.82
CA ASP A 37 16.90 -7.19 -11.21
C ASP A 37 18.03 -7.09 -10.17
N PRO A 38 19.27 -7.50 -10.52
CA PRO A 38 20.41 -7.45 -9.59
C PRO A 38 20.81 -6.01 -9.21
N LYS A 39 20.30 -5.00 -9.91
CA LYS A 39 20.50 -3.58 -9.55
C LYS A 39 19.68 -3.18 -8.33
N ASN A 40 18.61 -3.91 -8.00
CA ASN A 40 17.81 -3.66 -6.81
C ASN A 40 18.42 -4.33 -5.56
N LYS A 41 19.62 -3.86 -5.18
CA LYS A 41 20.36 -4.37 -4.02
C LYS A 41 19.57 -4.22 -2.72
N ALA A 42 18.77 -3.16 -2.58
CA ALA A 42 17.95 -2.92 -1.41
C ALA A 42 16.89 -4.02 -1.22
N MET A 43 16.16 -4.37 -2.28
CA MET A 43 15.19 -5.47 -2.23
C MET A 43 15.84 -6.81 -1.89
N LEU A 44 17.03 -7.10 -2.43
CA LEU A 44 17.74 -8.34 -2.14
C LEU A 44 18.13 -8.48 -0.65
N LEU A 45 18.39 -7.36 0.03
CA LEU A 45 18.73 -7.31 1.45
C LEU A 45 17.51 -7.46 2.37
N CYS A 46 16.36 -6.91 1.96
CA CYS A 46 15.17 -6.84 2.82
C CYS A 46 14.03 -7.80 2.44
N ARG A 47 14.11 -8.53 1.32
CA ARG A 47 13.04 -9.42 0.82
C ARG A 47 12.50 -10.41 1.84
N GLN A 48 13.31 -10.89 2.78
CA GLN A 48 12.86 -11.79 3.86
C GLN A 48 11.91 -11.05 4.80
N ALA A 49 12.31 -9.88 5.30
CA ALA A 49 11.48 -9.05 6.17
C ALA A 49 10.24 -8.54 5.44
N VAL A 50 10.35 -8.16 4.16
CA VAL A 50 9.20 -7.76 3.33
C VAL A 50 8.21 -8.92 3.15
N ALA A 51 8.69 -10.14 2.86
CA ALA A 51 7.82 -11.30 2.73
C ALA A 51 7.07 -11.64 4.03
N ILE A 52 7.73 -11.46 5.19
CA ILE A 52 7.10 -11.63 6.50
C ILE A 52 6.06 -10.54 6.73
N GLN A 53 6.37 -9.28 6.45
CA GLN A 53 5.43 -8.17 6.57
C GLN A 53 4.16 -8.44 5.74
N LEU A 54 4.30 -8.79 4.47
CA LEU A 54 3.16 -9.09 3.60
C LEU A 54 2.33 -10.29 4.11
N ALA A 55 2.98 -11.28 4.71
CA ALA A 55 2.28 -12.40 5.34
C ALA A 55 1.48 -11.95 6.58
N CYS A 56 2.06 -11.09 7.43
CA CYS A 56 1.38 -10.48 8.56
C CYS A 56 0.18 -9.64 8.10
N GLU A 57 0.32 -8.83 7.06
CA GLU A 57 -0.76 -8.03 6.49
C GLU A 57 -1.95 -8.89 6.01
N ILE A 58 -1.67 -9.99 5.29
CA ILE A 58 -2.74 -10.90 4.84
C ILE A 58 -3.43 -11.61 6.01
N LEU A 59 -2.66 -11.98 7.04
CA LEU A 59 -3.16 -12.68 8.21
C LEU A 59 -3.73 -11.72 9.28
N SER A 60 -3.71 -10.40 9.03
CA SER A 60 -4.15 -9.36 9.98
C SER A 60 -3.43 -9.44 11.33
N ILE A 61 -2.12 -9.68 11.29
CA ILE A 61 -1.24 -9.73 12.46
C ILE A 61 -0.50 -8.39 12.55
N GLU A 62 -0.44 -7.83 13.76
CA GLU A 62 0.36 -6.63 14.04
C GLU A 62 1.83 -6.84 13.71
N PHE A 63 2.45 -5.88 13.04
CA PHE A 63 3.82 -6.00 12.55
C PHE A 63 4.64 -4.76 12.88
N ASN A 64 5.78 -4.97 13.53
CA ASN A 64 6.70 -3.88 13.87
C ASN A 64 7.64 -3.57 12.69
N GLU A 65 7.23 -2.61 11.85
CA GLU A 65 8.00 -2.17 10.68
C GLU A 65 9.38 -1.57 11.07
N VAL A 66 9.49 -0.95 12.24
CA VAL A 66 10.75 -0.36 12.73
C VAL A 66 11.76 -1.45 13.04
N ALA A 67 11.34 -2.51 13.74
CA ALA A 67 12.16 -3.69 14.00
C ALA A 67 12.54 -4.39 12.69
N ALA A 68 11.59 -4.51 11.75
CA ALA A 68 11.82 -5.11 10.44
C ALA A 68 12.85 -4.33 9.61
N SER A 69 12.76 -3.00 9.56
CA SER A 69 13.76 -2.18 8.86
C SER A 69 15.16 -2.31 9.50
N SER A 70 15.22 -2.39 10.83
CA SER A 70 16.47 -2.53 11.58
C SER A 70 17.20 -3.85 11.29
N ILE A 71 16.49 -4.97 11.19
CA ILE A 71 17.10 -6.28 10.85
C ILE A 71 17.44 -6.42 9.36
N SER A 72 16.85 -5.59 8.51
CA SER A 72 16.99 -5.67 7.04
C SER A 72 18.22 -4.96 6.48
N ALA A 73 19.07 -4.38 7.34
CA ALA A 73 20.26 -3.60 6.98
C ALA A 73 20.00 -2.46 5.96
N VAL A 74 18.77 -1.94 5.92
CA VAL A 74 18.35 -0.82 5.06
C VAL A 74 17.69 0.26 5.91
N SER A 75 17.68 1.51 5.42
CA SER A 75 16.95 2.59 6.11
C SER A 75 15.44 2.31 6.10
N SER A 76 14.69 2.80 7.10
CA SER A 76 13.23 2.64 7.15
C SER A 76 12.53 3.19 5.90
N ARG A 77 13.03 4.31 5.35
CA ARG A 77 12.52 4.86 4.08
C ARG A 77 12.73 3.91 2.91
N THR A 78 13.91 3.32 2.80
CA THR A 78 14.23 2.34 1.75
C THR A 78 13.40 1.08 1.93
N TYR A 79 13.21 0.62 3.17
CA TYR A 79 12.38 -0.54 3.50
C TYR A 79 10.95 -0.35 3.02
N LEU A 80 10.31 0.78 3.36
CA LEU A 80 8.94 1.09 2.92
C LEU A 80 8.81 1.15 1.40
N MET A 81 9.82 1.69 0.69
CA MET A 81 9.85 1.65 -0.77
C MET A 81 9.89 0.22 -1.30
N CYS A 82 10.70 -0.66 -0.69
CA CYS A 82 10.75 -2.07 -1.07
C CYS A 82 9.44 -2.80 -0.77
N VAL A 83 8.77 -2.51 0.35
CA VAL A 83 7.43 -3.06 0.65
C VAL A 83 6.44 -2.65 -0.44
N GLN A 84 6.42 -1.38 -0.85
CA GLN A 84 5.51 -0.91 -1.89
C GLN A 84 5.83 -1.54 -3.25
N GLU A 85 7.09 -1.65 -3.62
CA GLU A 85 7.53 -2.33 -4.84
C GLU A 85 7.10 -3.80 -4.83
N ALA A 86 7.24 -4.49 -3.69
CA ALA A 86 6.79 -5.86 -3.50
C ALA A 86 5.27 -6.00 -3.64
N ARG A 87 4.49 -5.08 -3.06
CA ARG A 87 3.03 -5.06 -3.22
C ARG A 87 2.63 -4.88 -4.68
N VAL A 88 3.29 -3.98 -5.41
CA VAL A 88 3.06 -3.78 -6.86
C VAL A 88 3.42 -5.04 -7.64
N ALA A 89 4.62 -5.60 -7.43
CA ALA A 89 5.09 -6.78 -8.14
C ALA A 89 4.19 -8.01 -7.94
N LEU A 90 3.61 -8.14 -6.75
CA LEU A 90 2.71 -9.24 -6.39
C LEU A 90 1.22 -8.95 -6.67
N GLY A 91 0.88 -7.74 -7.12
CA GLY A 91 -0.52 -7.33 -7.35
C GLY A 91 -1.34 -7.21 -6.07
N LEU A 92 -0.68 -6.94 -4.94
CA LEU A 92 -1.31 -6.76 -3.63
C LEU A 92 -1.77 -5.32 -3.36
N ASN A 93 -1.40 -4.38 -4.24
CA ASN A 93 -2.01 -3.06 -4.24
C ASN A 93 -3.50 -3.21 -4.54
N ARG A 94 -4.34 -3.03 -3.52
CA ARG A 94 -5.78 -2.78 -3.71
C ARG A 94 -5.92 -1.41 -4.34
N ASN A 95 -5.73 -1.32 -5.66
CA ASN A 95 -6.04 -0.13 -6.44
C ASN A 95 -7.56 0.02 -6.43
N ILE A 96 -8.05 1.02 -5.71
CA ILE A 96 -9.46 1.34 -5.66
C ILE A 96 -9.78 2.17 -6.88
N THR A 97 -10.56 1.58 -7.79
CA THR A 97 -10.99 2.26 -9.01
C THR A 97 -12.19 3.17 -8.74
N LEU A 98 -12.43 4.15 -9.63
CA LEU A 98 -13.65 4.97 -9.56
C LEU A 98 -14.90 4.10 -9.74
N GLU A 99 -14.80 3.06 -10.56
CA GLU A 99 -15.84 2.07 -10.81
C GLU A 99 -16.16 1.27 -9.54
N GLU A 100 -15.15 0.86 -8.76
CA GLU A 100 -15.37 0.24 -7.45
C GLU A 100 -15.99 1.19 -6.43
N LEU A 101 -15.63 2.47 -6.46
CA LEU A 101 -16.30 3.48 -5.62
C LEU A 101 -17.75 3.68 -6.02
N ASP A 102 -18.06 3.62 -7.32
CA ASP A 102 -19.43 3.70 -7.83
C ASP A 102 -20.28 2.55 -7.29
N VAL A 103 -19.78 1.31 -7.40
CA VAL A 103 -20.46 0.12 -6.88
C VAL A 103 -20.57 0.12 -5.36
N GLN A 104 -19.50 0.50 -4.64
CA GLN A 104 -19.48 0.39 -3.17
C GLN A 104 -20.27 1.47 -2.44
N PHE A 105 -20.34 2.67 -3.01
CA PHE A 105 -20.97 3.83 -2.37
C PHE A 105 -22.24 4.30 -3.07
N GLY A 106 -22.52 3.83 -4.29
CA GLY A 106 -23.67 4.26 -5.08
C GLY A 106 -23.79 5.79 -5.14
N PRO A 107 -22.70 6.53 -5.45
CA PRO A 107 -22.72 7.98 -5.40
C PRO A 107 -23.77 8.53 -6.37
N PRO A 108 -24.40 9.66 -6.05
CA PRO A 108 -25.42 10.20 -6.93
C PRO A 108 -24.85 10.55 -8.30
N ARG A 109 -25.67 10.38 -9.36
CA ARG A 109 -25.29 10.58 -10.76
C ARG A 109 -24.48 11.87 -10.98
N GLY A 110 -23.40 11.74 -11.75
CA GLY A 110 -22.47 12.83 -12.10
C GLY A 110 -21.24 12.97 -11.19
N VAL A 111 -21.21 12.31 -10.03
CA VAL A 111 -20.04 12.34 -9.14
C VAL A 111 -18.83 11.66 -9.78
N ILE A 112 -19.00 10.47 -10.37
CA ILE A 112 -17.88 9.72 -10.98
C ILE A 112 -17.27 10.48 -12.16
N GLU A 113 -18.09 11.07 -13.04
CA GLU A 113 -17.58 11.88 -14.15
C GLU A 113 -16.82 13.11 -13.64
N ALA A 114 -17.37 13.81 -12.65
CA ALA A 114 -16.68 14.95 -12.02
C ALA A 114 -15.36 14.53 -11.34
N CYS A 115 -15.26 13.29 -10.83
CA CYS A 115 -14.00 12.76 -10.32
C CYS A 115 -12.99 12.50 -11.43
N ARG A 116 -13.41 11.98 -12.59
CA ARG A 116 -12.53 11.79 -13.75
C ARG A 116 -11.99 13.12 -14.26
N ASP A 117 -12.85 14.12 -14.40
CA ASP A 117 -12.47 15.46 -14.85
C ASP A 117 -11.50 16.12 -13.88
N MET A 118 -11.78 16.04 -12.57
CA MET A 118 -10.91 16.60 -11.54
C MET A 118 -9.56 15.87 -11.47
N LEU A 119 -9.51 14.53 -11.62
CA LEU A 119 -8.26 13.78 -11.70
C LEU A 119 -7.42 14.18 -12.91
N ALA A 120 -8.06 14.35 -14.08
CA ALA A 120 -7.38 14.77 -15.30
C ALA A 120 -6.78 16.18 -15.14
N GLU A 121 -7.55 17.13 -14.62
CA GLU A 121 -7.08 18.49 -14.39
C GLU A 121 -6.00 18.55 -13.30
N PHE A 122 -6.17 17.80 -12.21
CA PHE A 122 -5.19 17.71 -11.13
C PHE A 122 -3.86 17.15 -11.63
N LYS A 123 -3.89 16.11 -12.46
CA LYS A 123 -2.70 15.53 -13.09
C LYS A 123 -1.96 16.56 -13.94
N VAL A 124 -2.68 17.30 -14.80
CA VAL A 124 -2.06 18.33 -15.65
C VAL A 124 -1.42 19.44 -14.82
N LYS A 125 -2.15 19.98 -13.84
CA LYS A 125 -1.66 21.08 -12.99
C LYS A 125 -0.48 20.67 -12.12
N LEU A 126 -0.57 19.50 -11.48
CA LEU A 126 0.48 19.04 -10.57
C LEU A 126 1.78 18.74 -11.33
N VAL A 127 1.68 18.06 -12.49
CA VAL A 127 2.85 17.78 -13.34
C VAL A 127 3.51 19.06 -13.85
N ALA A 128 2.72 20.10 -14.18
CA ALA A 128 3.26 21.40 -14.60
C ALA A 128 4.03 22.13 -13.49
N THR A 129 3.73 21.84 -12.22
CA THR A 129 4.38 22.47 -11.05
C THR A 129 5.54 21.66 -10.47
N MET A 130 5.81 20.45 -10.96
CA MET A 130 6.80 19.54 -10.38
C MET A 130 8.01 19.28 -11.30
N PRO A 131 9.20 19.04 -10.73
CA PRO A 131 10.36 18.57 -11.50
C PRO A 131 10.06 17.26 -12.22
N ALA A 132 10.58 17.12 -13.45
CA ALA A 132 10.32 15.96 -14.32
C ALA A 132 10.77 14.59 -13.73
N SER A 133 11.69 14.60 -12.77
CA SER A 133 12.12 13.41 -12.02
C SER A 133 11.04 12.94 -11.05
N VAL A 134 10.39 13.87 -10.36
CA VAL A 134 9.33 13.60 -9.38
C VAL A 134 8.05 13.19 -10.11
N SER A 135 7.66 13.91 -11.18
CA SER A 135 6.42 13.62 -11.91
C SER A 135 6.37 12.23 -12.54
N ARG A 136 7.53 11.70 -12.99
CA ARG A 136 7.64 10.32 -13.51
C ARG A 136 7.51 9.24 -12.44
N SER A 137 7.80 9.57 -11.18
CA SER A 137 7.69 8.62 -10.05
C SER A 137 6.28 8.52 -9.46
N ILE A 138 5.36 9.40 -9.86
CA ILE A 138 3.99 9.42 -9.33
C ILE A 138 3.17 8.31 -9.99
N ASN A 139 2.62 7.41 -9.17
CA ASN A 139 1.60 6.47 -9.59
C ASN A 139 0.20 7.09 -9.44
N TRP A 140 -0.35 7.60 -10.55
CA TRP A 140 -1.68 8.22 -10.58
C TRP A 140 -2.83 7.25 -10.32
N ASN A 141 -2.57 5.94 -10.39
CA ASN A 141 -3.56 4.89 -10.11
C ASN A 141 -3.57 4.48 -8.64
N ASP A 142 -2.82 5.18 -7.78
CA ASP A 142 -2.85 4.94 -6.34
C ASP A 142 -4.22 5.35 -5.76
N SER A 143 -4.76 4.48 -4.92
CA SER A 143 -6.03 4.64 -4.21
C SER A 143 -6.11 5.96 -3.45
N VAL A 144 -4.98 6.49 -2.98
CA VAL A 144 -4.94 7.80 -2.29
C VAL A 144 -5.45 8.93 -3.18
N TYR A 145 -5.06 8.96 -4.46
CA TYR A 145 -5.53 10.00 -5.38
C TYR A 145 -6.99 9.82 -5.75
N ILE A 146 -7.40 8.58 -6.02
CA ILE A 146 -8.77 8.26 -6.43
C ILE A 146 -9.76 8.55 -5.29
N VAL A 147 -9.45 8.09 -4.07
CA VAL A 147 -10.28 8.33 -2.89
C VAL A 147 -10.27 9.81 -2.48
N GLY A 148 -9.11 10.47 -2.57
CA GLY A 148 -8.98 11.90 -2.28
C GLY A 148 -9.87 12.75 -3.18
N VAL A 149 -9.81 12.54 -4.50
CA VAL A 149 -10.66 13.26 -5.46
C VAL A 149 -12.13 12.94 -5.23
N PHE A 150 -12.49 11.68 -5.01
CA PHE A 150 -13.88 11.30 -4.73
C PHE A 150 -14.46 12.01 -3.50
N SER A 151 -13.67 12.10 -2.42
CA SER A 151 -14.03 12.83 -1.20
C SER A 151 -14.27 14.32 -1.47
N VAL A 152 -13.36 14.96 -2.21
CA VAL A 152 -13.44 16.39 -2.55
C VAL A 152 -14.66 16.68 -3.42
N VAL A 153 -14.88 15.90 -4.47
CA VAL A 153 -16.04 16.06 -5.38
C VAL A 153 -17.35 15.90 -4.61
N CYS A 154 -17.46 14.89 -3.75
CA CYS A 154 -18.67 14.69 -2.96
C CYS A 154 -18.92 15.85 -1.99
N LYS A 155 -17.86 16.39 -1.36
CA LYS A 155 -17.95 17.58 -0.50
C LYS A 155 -18.38 18.80 -1.31
N TYR A 156 -17.80 19.02 -2.49
CA TYR A 156 -18.10 20.15 -3.37
C TYR A 156 -19.55 20.12 -3.86
N MET A 157 -20.03 18.94 -4.27
CA MET A 157 -21.42 18.76 -4.72
C MET A 157 -22.44 18.70 -3.58
N LYS A 158 -22.02 18.89 -2.31
CA LYS A 158 -22.84 18.78 -1.09
C LYS A 158 -23.65 17.47 -1.01
N LYS A 159 -23.15 16.39 -1.61
CA LYS A 159 -23.84 15.10 -1.61
C LYS A 159 -23.36 14.27 -0.44
N ARG A 160 -24.30 13.71 0.33
CA ARG A 160 -23.97 12.83 1.46
C ARG A 160 -23.45 11.51 0.90
N ILE A 161 -22.18 11.21 1.13
CA ILE A 161 -21.66 9.85 1.00
C ILE A 161 -22.10 9.08 2.25
N ALA A 162 -22.83 7.98 2.06
CA ALA A 162 -23.02 7.02 3.14
C ALA A 162 -21.68 6.34 3.45
N GLY A 163 -21.19 6.43 4.69
CA GLY A 163 -19.95 5.74 5.09
C GLY A 163 -18.65 6.50 4.80
N LYS A 164 -18.57 7.78 5.15
CA LYS A 164 -17.30 8.56 5.11
C LYS A 164 -16.14 7.87 5.84
N ALA A 165 -16.41 7.18 6.95
CA ALA A 165 -15.40 6.39 7.67
C ALA A 165 -14.87 5.21 6.83
N LYS A 166 -15.76 4.54 6.07
CA LYS A 166 -15.38 3.46 5.13
C LYS A 166 -14.54 4.01 3.97
N LEU A 167 -14.86 5.20 3.48
CA LEU A 167 -14.07 5.87 2.43
C LEU A 167 -12.65 6.22 2.92
N LEU A 168 -12.50 6.74 4.14
CA LEU A 168 -11.17 7.03 4.70
C LEU A 168 -10.36 5.76 4.93
N ALA A 169 -10.98 4.69 5.45
CA ALA A 169 -10.33 3.38 5.61
C ALA A 169 -9.84 2.77 4.27
N LEU A 170 -10.43 3.18 3.15
CA LEU A 170 -10.03 2.79 1.81
C LEU A 170 -8.81 3.58 1.29
N SER A 171 -8.65 4.84 1.71
CA SER A 171 -7.44 5.64 1.45
C SER A 171 -6.30 5.32 2.42
N SER A 172 -6.62 4.86 3.63
CA SER A 172 -5.72 4.74 4.77
C SER A 172 -5.38 3.30 5.12
N LYS A 173 -5.36 2.35 4.18
CA LYS A 173 -4.63 1.08 4.41
C LYS A 173 -3.11 1.26 4.27
N THR A 174 -2.62 2.28 4.95
CA THR A 174 -1.34 2.38 5.62
C THR A 174 -1.76 2.59 7.07
N ASP A 175 -1.52 1.60 7.93
CA ASP A 175 -1.93 1.58 9.33
C ASP A 175 -1.74 2.95 10.00
N ASP A 176 -2.80 3.44 10.62
CA ASP A 176 -2.72 4.20 11.86
C ASP A 176 -4.05 4.02 12.59
N GLY A 177 -4.09 2.96 13.40
CA GLY A 177 -4.97 2.91 14.55
C GLY A 177 -4.54 4.01 15.53
N SER A 178 -5.09 5.21 15.36
CA SER A 178 -5.17 6.17 16.45
C SER A 178 -6.65 6.46 16.70
N ASP A 179 -7.14 5.80 17.74
CA ASP A 179 -8.35 6.17 18.44
C ASP A 179 -8.27 7.65 18.83
N TYR A 180 -9.12 8.47 18.21
CA TYR A 180 -9.52 9.73 18.80
C TYR A 180 -10.60 9.42 19.84
N SER A 181 -10.17 9.26 21.10
CA SER A 181 -11.04 9.46 22.26
C SER A 181 -10.79 10.85 22.84
N ALA A 182 -11.88 11.64 22.84
CA ALA A 182 -12.15 12.88 23.58
C ALA A 182 -11.34 14.14 23.23
#